data_AF-A0A2N9Y5H1-F1
#
_entry.id   AF-A0A2N9Y5H1-F1
#
_cell.length_a   1.000
_cell.length_b   1.000
_cell.length_c   1.000
_cell.angle_alpha   90.00
_cell.angle_beta   90.00
_cell.angle_gamma   90.00
#
_symmetry.space_group_name_H-M   'P 1'
#
loop_
_entity.id
_entity.type
_entity.pdbx_description
1 polymer ?
#
loop_
_entity_poly.entity_id
_entity_poly.type
_entity_poly.pdbx_seq_one_letter_code
_entity_poly.pdbx_strand_id
1 'polypeptide(L)'
;MKKIDKKIIIISILIGLIVVSALYIVATLSDAKVIFGLARHGEETLATVVTSESYVQKTRKFYIVTAEFTDKYNKTYITNSIETENSFKPGDKITIIYNKFSPQVADCKGNSLRKENFNLNLYICFIFIISTILWYQEFKSNPNFWKSKKRYKYKL
;
A
#
# COMPACT_ATOMS: atom_id res chain seq x y z
N MET A 1 -15.96 -38.13 -7.31
CA MET A 1 -15.31 -36.80 -7.20
C MET A 1 -13.91 -36.87 -7.78
N LYS A 2 -13.65 -36.15 -8.86
CA LYS A 2 -12.38 -36.19 -9.61
C LYS A 2 -11.22 -35.72 -8.72
N LYS A 3 -10.13 -36.48 -8.69
CA LYS A 3 -8.82 -36.04 -8.18
C LYS A 3 -8.43 -34.80 -8.97
N ILE A 4 -8.77 -33.61 -8.49
CA ILE A 4 -8.14 -32.39 -8.96
C ILE A 4 -6.65 -32.60 -8.69
N ASP A 5 -5.85 -32.62 -9.74
CA ASP A 5 -4.43 -32.94 -9.65
C ASP A 5 -3.77 -31.99 -8.66
N LYS A 6 -3.17 -32.53 -7.59
CA LYS A 6 -2.49 -31.75 -6.54
C LYS A 6 -1.52 -30.72 -7.11
N LYS A 7 -0.93 -31.01 -8.28
CA LYS A 7 -0.04 -30.09 -9.03
C LYS A 7 -0.74 -28.81 -9.48
N ILE A 8 -1.99 -28.90 -9.96
CA ILE A 8 -2.76 -27.73 -10.42
C ILE A 8 -3.06 -26.82 -9.22
N ILE A 9 -3.44 -27.40 -8.08
CA ILE A 9 -3.69 -26.65 -6.84
C ILE A 9 -2.44 -25.88 -6.39
N ILE A 10 -1.27 -26.55 -6.40
CA ILE A 10 0.01 -25.93 -6.02
C ILE A 10 0.37 -24.75 -6.95
N ILE A 11 0.21 -24.93 -8.27
CA ILE A 11 0.49 -23.86 -9.24
C ILE A 11 -0.44 -22.66 -9.02
N SER A 12 -1.74 -22.91 -8.80
CA SER A 12 -2.71 -21.83 -8.53
C SER A 12 -2.36 -21.05 -7.26
N ILE A 13 -1.92 -21.72 -6.20
CA ILE A 13 -1.47 -21.06 -4.97
C ILE A 13 -0.24 -20.18 -5.22
N LEU A 14 0.73 -20.66 -5.99
CA LEU A 14 1.93 -19.89 -6.32
C LEU A 14 1.61 -18.63 -7.14
N ILE A 15 0.72 -18.74 -8.12
CA ILE A 15 0.24 -17.58 -8.89
C ILE A 15 -0.46 -16.58 -7.96
N GLY A 16 -1.33 -17.07 -7.07
CA GLY A 16 -2.00 -16.24 -6.07
C GLY A 16 -1.01 -15.47 -5.18
N LEU A 17 0.03 -16.15 -4.69
CA LEU A 17 1.08 -15.52 -3.88
C LEU A 17 1.84 -14.44 -4.64
N ILE A 18 2.18 -14.67 -5.92
CA ILE A 18 2.84 -13.66 -6.77
C ILE A 18 1.95 -12.43 -6.91
N VAL A 19 0.67 -12.62 -7.26
CA VAL A 19 -0.28 -11.50 -7.43
C VAL A 19 -0.45 -10.72 -6.13
N VAL A 20 -0.63 -11.41 -4.99
CA VAL A 20 -0.76 -10.76 -3.68
C VAL A 20 0.51 -9.98 -3.31
N SER A 21 1.70 -10.55 -3.54
CA SER A 21 2.96 -9.86 -3.25
C SER A 21 3.11 -8.58 -4.10
N ALA A 22 2.73 -8.62 -5.37
CA ALA A 22 2.77 -7.45 -6.26
C ALA A 22 1.82 -6.35 -5.78
N LEU A 23 0.61 -6.70 -5.32
CA LEU A 23 -0.34 -5.73 -4.76
C LEU A 23 0.23 -5.00 -3.53
N TYR A 24 0.83 -5.74 -2.59
CA TYR A 24 1.46 -5.12 -1.41
C TYR A 24 2.63 -4.21 -1.78
N ILE A 25 3.46 -4.60 -2.75
CA ILE A 25 4.57 -3.77 -3.24
C ILE A 25 4.04 -2.48 -3.86
N VAL A 26 3.04 -2.57 -4.73
CA VAL A 26 2.43 -1.39 -5.40
C VAL A 26 1.82 -0.44 -4.37
N ALA A 27 1.07 -0.96 -3.40
CA ALA A 27 0.50 -0.16 -2.32
C ALA A 27 1.60 0.55 -1.51
N THR A 28 2.64 -0.19 -1.11
CA THR A 28 3.78 0.35 -0.35
C THR A 28 4.50 1.47 -1.10
N LEU A 29 4.74 1.29 -2.41
CA LEU A 29 5.41 2.31 -3.24
C LEU A 29 4.54 3.55 -3.44
N SER A 30 3.22 3.37 -3.60
CA SER A 30 2.27 4.47 -3.69
C SER A 30 2.28 5.31 -2.41
N ASP A 31 2.17 4.67 -1.24
CA ASP A 31 2.22 5.35 0.05
C ASP A 31 3.58 6.02 0.28
N ALA A 32 4.69 5.35 -0.05
CA ALA A 32 6.02 5.92 0.05
C ALA A 32 6.16 7.23 -0.72
N LYS A 33 5.64 7.28 -1.96
CA LYS A 33 5.66 8.48 -2.80
C LYS A 33 4.91 9.64 -2.15
N VAL A 34 3.73 9.35 -1.57
CA VAL A 34 2.92 10.37 -0.89
C VAL A 34 3.60 10.84 0.38
N ILE A 35 3.98 9.92 1.27
CA ILE A 35 4.64 10.24 2.55
C ILE A 35 5.92 11.05 2.30
N PHE A 36 6.75 10.64 1.34
CA PHE A 36 7.97 11.37 1.00
C PHE A 36 7.68 12.75 0.43
N GLY A 37 6.70 12.85 -0.48
CA GLY A 37 6.27 14.13 -1.06
C GLY A 37 5.79 15.11 0.01
N LEU A 38 4.97 14.64 0.96
CA LEU A 38 4.49 15.44 2.08
C LEU A 38 5.62 15.80 3.06
N ALA A 39 6.54 14.88 3.35
CA ALA A 39 7.66 15.15 4.25
C ALA A 39 8.65 16.19 3.69
N ARG A 40 8.91 16.15 2.38
CA ARG A 40 9.93 17.00 1.73
C ARG A 40 9.38 18.33 1.21
N HIS A 41 8.12 18.31 0.78
CA HIS A 41 7.49 19.43 0.06
C HIS A 41 6.13 19.81 0.64
N GLY A 42 5.86 19.36 1.87
CA GLY A 42 4.66 19.69 2.62
C GLY A 42 4.59 21.16 2.97
N GLU A 43 3.44 21.75 2.70
CA GLU A 43 3.03 23.04 3.25
C GLU A 43 1.76 22.82 4.08
N GLU A 44 1.64 23.55 5.18
CA GLU A 44 0.49 23.44 6.06
C GLU A 44 -0.54 24.51 5.70
N THR A 45 -1.81 24.14 5.75
CA THR A 45 -2.92 25.09 5.59
C THR A 45 -4.17 24.61 6.31
N LEU A 46 -5.11 25.53 6.53
CA LEU A 46 -6.43 25.20 7.04
C LEU A 46 -7.33 24.73 5.90
N ALA A 47 -8.02 23.63 6.12
CA ALA A 47 -9.01 23.08 5.22
C ALA A 47 -10.38 23.01 5.90
N THR A 48 -11.44 23.05 5.10
CA THR A 48 -12.81 22.85 5.52
C THR A 48 -13.27 21.48 5.05
N VAL A 49 -13.78 20.66 5.96
CA VAL A 49 -14.35 19.36 5.58
C VAL A 49 -15.62 19.57 4.77
N VAL A 50 -15.67 18.99 3.56
CA VAL A 50 -16.83 19.03 2.66
C VAL A 50 -17.71 17.81 2.89
N THR A 51 -17.11 16.61 2.90
CA THR A 51 -17.80 15.36 3.17
C THR A 51 -16.97 14.48 4.10
N SER A 52 -17.64 13.60 4.82
CA SER A 52 -17.03 12.61 5.70
C SER A 52 -17.88 11.35 5.69
N GLU A 53 -17.34 10.29 5.12
CA GLU A 53 -18.00 8.99 5.03
C GLU A 53 -17.32 8.02 5.98
N SER A 54 -18.10 7.40 6.86
CA SER A 54 -17.53 6.41 7.79
C SER A 54 -17.75 4.99 7.31
N TYR A 55 -16.75 4.14 7.48
CA TYR A 55 -16.86 2.70 7.28
C TYR A 55 -16.25 1.96 8.47
N VAL A 56 -16.68 0.71 8.64
CA VAL A 56 -16.16 -0.17 9.69
C VAL A 56 -15.31 -1.23 9.02
N GLN A 57 -14.05 -1.33 9.44
CA GLN A 57 -13.16 -2.41 9.04
C GLN A 57 -12.77 -3.21 10.28
N LYS A 58 -13.14 -4.51 10.27
CA LYS A 58 -13.06 -5.41 11.43
C LYS A 58 -13.89 -4.87 12.62
N THR A 59 -13.26 -4.12 13.52
CA THR A 59 -13.87 -3.55 14.73
C THR A 59 -13.54 -2.06 14.91
N ARG A 60 -12.78 -1.47 13.97
CA ARG A 60 -12.42 -0.06 14.00
C ARG A 60 -13.26 0.71 12.99
N LYS A 61 -13.62 1.94 13.38
CA LYS A 61 -14.35 2.86 12.54
C LYS A 61 -13.35 3.84 11.92
N PHE A 62 -13.38 3.94 10.61
CA PHE A 62 -12.55 4.82 9.81
C PHE A 62 -13.42 5.81 9.06
N TYR A 63 -12.82 6.91 8.64
CA TYR A 63 -13.47 8.00 7.95
C TYR A 63 -12.68 8.32 6.68
N ILE A 64 -13.39 8.43 5.55
CA ILE A 64 -12.88 9.01 4.32
C ILE A 64 -13.38 10.44 4.28
N VAL A 65 -12.45 11.38 4.38
CA VAL A 65 -12.74 12.80 4.47
C VAL A 65 -12.38 13.47 3.15
N THR A 66 -13.36 14.23 2.65
CA THR A 66 -13.13 15.20 1.58
C THR A 66 -12.96 16.58 2.21
N ALA A 67 -11.90 17.30 1.86
CA ALA A 67 -11.61 18.62 2.42
C ALA A 67 -11.26 19.62 1.31
N GLU A 68 -11.75 20.85 1.47
CA GLU A 68 -11.46 21.98 0.60
C GLU A 68 -10.47 22.91 1.29
N PHE A 69 -9.44 23.34 0.55
CA PHE A 69 -8.46 24.28 1.06
C PHE A 69 -7.95 25.21 -0.04
N THR A 70 -7.36 26.33 0.36
CA THR A 70 -6.71 27.27 -0.53
C THR A 70 -5.20 27.23 -0.28
N ASP A 71 -4.43 27.15 -1.37
CA ASP A 71 -2.97 27.20 -1.32
C ASP A 71 -2.45 28.64 -1.15
N LYS A 72 -1.13 28.80 -1.02
CA LYS A 72 -0.50 30.12 -0.89
C LYS A 72 -0.62 31.02 -2.12
N TYR A 73 -1.07 30.49 -3.25
CA TYR A 73 -1.29 31.22 -4.50
C TYR A 73 -2.77 31.53 -4.73
N ASN A 74 -3.60 31.43 -3.67
CA ASN A 74 -5.04 31.65 -3.69
C ASN A 74 -5.80 30.71 -4.64
N LYS A 75 -5.28 29.51 -4.87
CA LYS A 75 -5.96 28.47 -5.65
C LYS A 75 -6.62 27.45 -4.73
N THR A 76 -7.90 27.19 -4.97
CA THR A 76 -8.70 26.25 -4.18
C THR A 76 -8.58 24.82 -4.74
N TYR A 77 -8.46 23.86 -3.83
CA TYR A 77 -8.34 22.44 -4.11
C TYR A 77 -9.29 21.65 -3.23
N ILE A 78 -9.75 20.50 -3.74
CA ILE A 78 -10.60 19.55 -3.03
C ILE A 78 -9.88 18.20 -3.00
N THR A 79 -9.67 17.66 -1.79
CA THR A 79 -9.01 16.37 -1.56
C THR A 79 -10.08 15.32 -1.35
N ASN A 80 -10.07 14.18 -2.06
CA ASN A 80 -11.16 13.19 -1.97
C ASN A 80 -10.86 11.99 -1.07
N SER A 81 -9.65 11.85 -0.52
CA SER A 81 -9.16 10.57 0.00
C SER A 81 -8.27 10.68 1.24
N ILE A 82 -8.64 11.57 2.17
CA ILE A 82 -7.98 11.60 3.48
C ILE A 82 -8.64 10.55 4.37
N GLU A 83 -7.99 9.40 4.51
CA GLU A 83 -8.42 8.31 5.39
C GLU A 83 -7.90 8.57 6.81
N THR A 84 -8.78 8.52 7.82
CA THR A 84 -8.42 8.81 9.21
C THR A 84 -9.29 8.04 10.21
N GLU A 85 -8.78 7.81 11.41
CA GLU A 85 -9.57 7.27 12.53
C GLU A 85 -10.36 8.38 13.25
N ASN A 86 -10.05 9.65 12.98
CA ASN A 86 -10.71 10.78 13.62
C ASN A 86 -12.08 11.06 12.99
N SER A 87 -13.10 11.22 13.83
CA SER A 87 -14.44 11.56 13.38
C SER A 87 -14.54 13.05 13.04
N PHE A 88 -14.56 13.38 11.75
CA PHE A 88 -14.83 14.73 11.25
C PHE A 88 -16.24 14.85 10.68
N LYS A 89 -16.83 16.04 10.78
CA LYS A 89 -18.13 16.39 10.20
C LYS A 89 -17.96 17.46 9.10
N PRO A 90 -18.88 17.51 8.12
CA PRO A 90 -18.95 18.62 7.17
C PRO A 90 -18.97 19.97 7.89
N GLY A 91 -18.15 20.92 7.42
CA GLY A 91 -17.96 22.24 8.02
C GLY A 91 -16.82 22.34 9.03
N ASP A 92 -16.29 21.22 9.53
CA ASP A 92 -15.17 21.22 10.47
C ASP A 92 -13.91 21.83 9.83
N LYS A 93 -13.16 22.59 10.63
CA LYS A 93 -11.85 23.13 10.23
C LYS A 93 -10.75 22.18 10.69
N ILE A 94 -9.95 21.71 9.74
CA ILE A 94 -8.83 20.80 10.00
C ILE A 94 -7.54 21.40 9.47
N THR A 95 -6.41 21.03 10.07
CA THR A 95 -5.10 21.37 9.50
C THR A 95 -4.64 20.23 8.60
N ILE A 96 -4.32 20.55 7.36
CA ILE A 96 -3.76 19.58 6.40
C ILE A 96 -2.31 19.92 6.07
N ILE A 97 -1.58 18.91 5.61
CA ILE A 97 -0.29 19.04 4.96
C ILE A 97 -0.49 18.65 3.51
N TYR A 98 -0.14 19.51 2.55
CA TYR A 98 -0.24 19.23 1.12
C TYR A 98 1.11 19.39 0.42
N ASN A 99 1.33 18.66 -0.66
CA ASN A 99 2.53 18.79 -1.47
C ASN A 99 2.44 20.05 -2.35
N LYS A 100 3.33 21.02 -2.17
CA LYS A 100 3.32 22.28 -2.93
C LYS A 100 3.43 22.14 -4.46
N PHE A 101 4.01 21.03 -4.95
CA PHE A 101 4.11 20.74 -6.40
C PHE A 101 2.94 19.91 -6.93
N SER A 102 2.13 19.35 -6.03
CA SER A 102 1.00 18.49 -6.37
C SER A 102 -0.07 18.61 -5.27
N PRO A 103 -0.79 19.74 -5.17
CA PRO A 103 -1.66 20.04 -4.03
C PRO A 103 -2.81 19.05 -3.82
N GLN A 104 -3.19 18.30 -4.86
CA GLN A 104 -4.10 17.16 -4.74
C GLN A 104 -3.60 16.05 -3.80
N VAL A 105 -2.30 16.00 -3.52
CA VAL A 105 -1.70 15.10 -2.54
C VAL A 105 -1.64 15.82 -1.21
N ALA A 106 -2.61 15.52 -0.34
CA ALA A 106 -2.70 16.07 1.01
C ALA A 106 -3.07 14.98 2.02
N ASP A 107 -2.82 15.29 3.29
CA ASP A 107 -3.21 14.47 4.43
C ASP A 107 -3.48 15.36 5.66
N CYS A 108 -4.22 14.84 6.63
CA CYS A 108 -4.44 15.54 7.90
C CYS A 108 -3.14 15.61 8.70
N LYS A 109 -2.84 16.78 9.28
CA LYS A 109 -1.70 16.93 10.19
C LYS A 109 -1.91 16.02 11.41
N GLY A 110 -0.89 15.22 11.73
CA GLY A 110 -0.93 14.27 12.83
C GLY A 110 -1.70 12.97 12.53
N ASN A 111 -2.16 12.76 11.30
CA ASN A 111 -2.71 11.46 10.89
C ASN A 111 -1.61 10.41 10.81
N SER A 112 -1.64 9.42 11.71
CA SER A 112 -0.66 8.32 11.72
C SER A 112 -1.07 7.15 10.83
N LEU A 113 -2.34 7.06 10.44
CA LEU A 113 -2.92 5.88 9.78
C LEU A 113 -2.17 5.50 8.50
N ARG A 114 -1.91 6.46 7.61
CA ARG A 114 -1.17 6.20 6.36
C ARG A 114 0.25 5.71 6.63
N LYS A 115 0.92 6.24 7.66
CA LYS A 115 2.26 5.80 8.06
C LYS A 115 2.25 4.40 8.66
N GLU A 116 1.24 4.08 9.47
CA GLU A 116 1.05 2.75 10.05
C GLU A 116 0.77 1.70 8.95
N ASN A 117 -0.13 2.00 8.02
CA ASN A 117 -0.42 1.15 6.87
C ASN A 117 0.83 0.93 6.00
N PHE A 118 1.60 1.99 5.73
CA PHE A 118 2.88 1.89 5.02
C PHE A 118 3.85 0.93 5.73
N ASN A 119 4.04 1.09 7.04
CA ASN A 119 4.96 0.24 7.81
C ASN A 119 4.51 -1.24 7.82
N LEU A 120 3.21 -1.49 7.95
CA LEU A 120 2.65 -2.84 7.93
C LEU A 120 2.84 -3.48 6.55
N ASN A 121 2.53 -2.76 5.47
CA ASN A 121 2.73 -3.25 4.11
C ASN A 121 4.20 -3.50 3.80
N LEU A 122 5.10 -2.63 4.27
CA LEU A 122 6.54 -2.79 4.15
C LEU A 122 7.03 -4.07 4.87
N TYR A 123 6.54 -4.32 6.08
CA TYR A 123 6.86 -5.55 6.83
C TYR A 123 6.40 -6.81 6.10
N ILE A 124 5.19 -6.80 5.53
CA ILE A 124 4.67 -7.89 4.71
C ILE A 124 5.55 -8.12 3.47
N CYS A 125 5.99 -7.05 2.80
CA CYS A 125 6.90 -7.15 1.66
C CYS A 125 8.23 -7.84 2.06
N PHE A 126 8.81 -7.48 3.21
CA PHE A 126 10.02 -8.14 3.72
C PHE A 126 9.81 -9.63 3.99
N ILE A 127 8.67 -10.02 4.57
CA ILE A 127 8.32 -11.43 4.78
C ILE A 127 8.29 -12.18 3.45
N PHE A 128 7.67 -11.62 2.40
CA PHE A 128 7.63 -12.24 1.08
C PHE A 128 9.02 -12.42 0.48
N ILE A 129 9.89 -11.41 0.60
CA ILE A 129 11.27 -11.47 0.09
C ILE A 129 12.05 -12.59 0.81
N ILE A 130 12.03 -12.60 2.14
CA ILE A 130 12.73 -13.60 2.96
C ILE A 130 12.22 -15.01 2.64
N SER A 131 10.89 -15.18 2.58
CA SER A 131 10.27 -16.48 2.28
C SER A 131 10.68 -17.00 0.91
N THR A 132 10.74 -16.11 -0.09
CA THR A 132 11.19 -16.44 -1.45
C THR A 132 12.65 -16.88 -1.48
N ILE A 133 13.52 -16.19 -0.73
CA ILE A 133 14.95 -16.54 -0.62
C ILE A 133 15.10 -17.92 0.04
N LEU A 134 14.43 -18.18 1.16
CA LEU A 134 14.47 -19.47 1.86
C LEU A 134 13.99 -20.62 0.98
N TRP A 135 12.84 -20.42 0.30
CA TRP A 135 12.31 -21.42 -0.63
C TRP A 135 13.27 -21.72 -1.79
N TYR A 136 13.91 -20.68 -2.36
CA TYR A 136 14.91 -20.85 -3.40
C TYR A 136 16.14 -21.63 -2.91
N GLN A 137 16.62 -21.34 -1.70
CA GLN A 137 17.74 -22.07 -1.09
C GLN A 137 17.40 -23.55 -0.89
N GLU A 138 16.21 -23.87 -0.38
CA GLU A 138 15.74 -25.25 -0.20
C GLU A 138 15.62 -25.97 -1.55
N PHE A 139 15.00 -25.34 -2.55
CA PHE A 139 14.88 -25.90 -3.89
C PHE A 139 16.24 -26.20 -4.53
N LYS A 140 17.23 -25.30 -4.38
CA LYS A 140 18.60 -25.49 -4.88
C LYS A 140 19.36 -26.59 -4.15
N SER A 141 19.06 -26.83 -2.88
CA SER A 141 19.66 -27.91 -2.09
C SER A 141 19.18 -29.31 -2.50
N ASN A 142 18.08 -29.41 -3.25
CA ASN A 142 17.56 -30.68 -3.73
C ASN A 142 18.51 -31.33 -4.75
N PRO A 143 18.97 -32.59 -4.54
CA PRO A 143 19.88 -33.28 -5.47
C PRO A 143 19.34 -33.39 -6.91
N ASN A 144 18.01 -33.40 -7.07
CA ASN A 144 17.36 -33.48 -8.38
C ASN A 144 17.40 -32.15 -9.15
N PHE A 145 17.57 -31.01 -8.48
CA PHE A 145 17.74 -29.70 -9.13
C PHE A 145 19.00 -29.66 -9.99
N TRP A 146 20.11 -30.18 -9.48
CA TRP A 146 21.37 -30.23 -10.24
C TRP A 146 21.33 -31.27 -11.37
N LYS A 147 20.58 -32.37 -11.21
CA LYS A 147 20.35 -33.37 -12.27
C LYS A 147 19.50 -32.80 -13.41
N SER A 148 18.44 -32.04 -13.11
CA SER A 148 17.60 -31.41 -14.13
C SER A 148 18.36 -30.31 -14.87
N LYS A 149 19.13 -29.47 -14.15
CA LYS A 149 19.96 -28.41 -14.75
C LYS A 149 21.04 -28.96 -15.70
N LYS A 150 21.67 -30.10 -15.37
CA LYS A 150 22.60 -30.80 -16.27
C LYS A 150 21.90 -31.26 -17.56
N ARG A 151 20.71 -31.86 -17.48
CA ARG A 151 19.97 -32.34 -18.67
C ARG A 151 19.66 -31.25 -19.70
N TYR A 152 19.46 -30.00 -19.28
CA TYR A 152 19.24 -28.88 -20.21
C TYR A 152 20.54 -28.26 -20.73
N LYS A 153 21.68 -28.44 -20.04
CA LYS A 153 22.97 -27.89 -20.45
C LYS A 153 23.64 -28.68 -21.59
N TYR A 154 23.27 -29.94 -21.78
CA TYR A 154 23.81 -30.85 -22.81
C TYR A 154 22.82 -31.14 -23.94
N LYS A 155 21.79 -30.29 -24.11
CA LYS A 155 20.76 -30.40 -25.17
C LYS A 155 20.85 -29.27 -26.22
N LEU A 156 21.94 -28.52 -26.20
CA LEU A 156 22.39 -27.58 -27.24
C LEU A 156 23.67 -28.15 -27.85
#